data_AF-A0A1Z9PMF1-F1
#
_entry.id   AF-A0A1Z9PMF1-F1
#
_cell.length_a   1.000
_cell.length_b   1.000
_cell.length_c   1.000
_cell.angle_alpha   90.00
_cell.angle_beta   90.00
_cell.angle_gamma   90.00
#
_symmetry.space_group_name_H-M   'P 1'
#
loop_
_entity.id
_entity.type
_entity.pdbx_description
1 polymer ?
#
loop_
_entity_poly.entity_id
_entity_poly.type
_entity_poly.pdbx_seq_one_letter_code
_entity_poly.pdbx_strand_id
1 'polypeptide(L)'
;MRKDRAVIGELAILLKGLDSAFTLVKAGIDRKRSLDEMSNEIGSFFKKKEAVEDAILKAKNNGDSEMSSLEEARQIEELEYQIEKQMESIGREYSRQGRSPAWSRIKANSARIQREKELKAKRKAERNNEDDELIKGLVLVFVSMVGAVALIAGIVFLIFGAGSEI
;
A
#
# COMPACT_ATOMS: atom_id res chain seq x y z
N MET A 1 20.00 -0.87 11.66
CA MET A 1 20.42 0.50 12.03
C MET A 1 20.25 1.59 10.95
N ARG A 2 20.08 1.28 9.64
CA ARG A 2 19.90 2.31 8.59
C ARG A 2 18.47 2.43 8.02
N LYS A 3 17.62 1.41 8.23
CA LYS A 3 16.27 1.30 7.65
C LYS A 3 15.22 2.06 8.48
N ASP A 4 15.32 1.95 9.79
CA ASP A 4 14.45 2.55 10.82
C ASP A 4 14.40 4.09 10.70
N ARG A 5 15.56 4.74 10.60
CA ARG A 5 15.66 6.19 10.39
C ARG A 5 15.07 6.67 9.05
N ALA A 6 15.04 5.82 8.03
CA ALA A 6 14.48 6.18 6.73
C ALA A 6 12.95 6.17 6.77
N VAL A 7 12.34 5.20 7.49
CA VAL A 7 10.89 5.12 7.69
C VAL A 7 10.39 6.31 8.52
N ILE A 8 11.08 6.64 9.62
CA ILE A 8 10.76 7.81 10.45
C ILE A 8 10.83 9.11 9.63
N GLY A 9 11.89 9.27 8.82
CA GLY A 9 12.06 10.44 7.95
C GLY A 9 10.95 10.56 6.90
N GLU A 10 10.54 9.45 6.29
CA GLU A 10 9.45 9.40 5.31
C GLU A 10 8.10 9.76 5.96
N LEU A 11 7.79 9.18 7.12
CA LEU A 11 6.58 9.48 7.89
C LEU A 11 6.52 10.96 8.29
N ALA A 12 7.64 11.56 8.71
CA ALA A 12 7.69 12.98 9.05
C ALA A 12 7.41 13.90 7.85
N ILE A 13 7.90 13.55 6.66
CA ILE A 13 7.62 14.29 5.43
C ILE A 13 6.14 14.18 5.06
N LEU A 14 5.58 12.98 5.14
CA LEU A 14 4.17 12.73 4.83
C LEU A 14 3.24 13.46 5.82
N LEU A 15 3.58 13.47 7.12
CA LEU A 15 2.87 14.25 8.14
C LEU A 15 2.86 15.73 7.81
N LYS A 16 4.03 16.31 7.49
CA LYS A 16 4.10 17.74 7.14
C LYS A 16 3.25 18.06 5.91
N GLY A 17 3.20 17.14 4.95
CA GLY A 17 2.33 17.25 3.78
C GLY A 17 0.84 17.19 4.15
N LEU A 18 0.46 16.33 5.11
CA LEU A 18 -0.89 16.24 5.65
C LEU A 18 -1.29 17.52 6.40
N ASP A 19 -0.44 18.02 7.29
CA ASP A 19 -0.67 19.27 8.05
C ASP A 19 -0.84 20.48 7.12
N SER A 20 -0.04 20.52 6.05
CA SER A 20 -0.16 21.56 5.03
C SER A 20 -1.52 21.49 4.32
N ALA A 21 -1.97 20.28 3.96
CA ALA A 21 -3.29 20.09 3.36
C ALA A 21 -4.42 20.44 4.34
N PHE A 22 -4.29 20.08 5.61
CA PHE A 22 -5.24 20.44 6.65
C PHE A 22 -5.30 21.95 6.88
N THR A 23 -4.16 22.65 6.82
CA THR A 23 -4.11 24.11 6.94
C THR A 23 -4.93 24.80 5.85
N LEU A 24 -4.91 24.26 4.62
CA LEU A 24 -5.75 24.77 3.53
C LEU A 24 -7.25 24.56 3.81
N VAL A 25 -7.63 23.38 4.34
CA VAL A 25 -9.00 23.09 4.76
C VAL A 25 -9.42 24.05 5.88
N LYS A 26 -8.59 24.22 6.91
CA LYS A 26 -8.83 25.13 8.02
C LYS A 26 -8.99 26.58 7.56
N ALA A 27 -8.12 27.05 6.65
CA ALA A 27 -8.24 28.38 6.07
C ALA A 27 -9.57 28.58 5.31
N GLY A 28 -10.11 27.52 4.69
CA GLY A 28 -11.44 27.55 4.10
C GLY A 28 -12.55 27.62 5.15
N ILE A 29 -12.45 26.83 6.21
CA ILE A 29 -13.39 26.83 7.37
C ILE A 29 -13.42 28.21 8.03
N ASP A 30 -12.26 28.80 8.28
CA ASP A 30 -12.11 30.12 8.90
C ASP A 30 -12.74 31.23 8.04
N ARG A 31 -12.65 31.08 6.71
CA ARG A 31 -13.34 31.94 5.73
C ARG A 31 -14.82 31.61 5.54
N LYS A 32 -15.37 30.67 6.32
CA LYS A 32 -16.76 30.20 6.24
C LYS A 32 -17.18 29.69 4.86
N ARG A 33 -16.23 29.15 4.09
CA ARG A 33 -16.53 28.54 2.79
C ARG A 33 -17.42 27.31 2.95
N SER A 34 -18.25 27.06 1.94
CA SER A 34 -19.06 25.85 1.91
C SER A 34 -18.19 24.60 1.71
N LEU A 35 -18.67 23.44 2.13
CA LEU A 35 -17.95 22.18 1.91
C LEU A 35 -17.77 21.86 0.42
N ASP A 36 -18.67 22.34 -0.44
CA ASP A 36 -18.58 22.16 -1.88
C ASP A 36 -17.47 23.02 -2.49
N GLU A 37 -17.35 24.26 -2.03
CA GLU A 37 -16.24 25.15 -2.40
C GLU A 37 -14.89 24.60 -1.94
N MET A 38 -14.85 23.90 -0.80
CA MET A 38 -13.63 23.30 -0.24
C MET A 38 -13.38 21.87 -0.69
N SER A 39 -14.13 21.36 -1.68
CA SER A 39 -14.04 19.97 -2.12
C SER A 39 -12.63 19.56 -2.56
N ASN A 40 -11.88 20.47 -3.20
CA ASN A 40 -10.51 20.24 -3.62
C ASN A 40 -9.55 20.14 -2.43
N GLU A 41 -9.66 21.05 -1.46
CA GLU A 41 -8.83 21.08 -0.25
C GLU A 41 -9.10 19.85 0.63
N ILE A 42 -10.37 19.52 0.84
CA ILE A 42 -10.81 18.32 1.58
C ILE A 42 -10.33 17.05 0.88
N GLY A 43 -10.47 16.99 -0.45
CA GLY A 43 -9.96 15.87 -1.24
C GLY A 43 -8.44 15.71 -1.18
N SER A 44 -7.70 16.83 -1.20
CA SER A 44 -6.24 16.84 -1.04
C SER A 44 -5.83 16.32 0.34
N PHE A 45 -6.53 16.76 1.39
CA PHE A 45 -6.34 16.26 2.75
C PHE A 45 -6.53 14.73 2.82
N PHE A 46 -7.62 14.19 2.27
CA PHE A 46 -7.85 12.75 2.29
C PHE A 46 -6.80 11.95 1.52
N LYS A 47 -6.34 12.46 0.37
CA LYS A 47 -5.24 11.82 -0.38
C LYS A 47 -3.94 11.77 0.43
N LYS A 48 -3.62 12.85 1.14
CA LYS A 48 -2.42 12.88 2.01
C LYS A 48 -2.59 11.95 3.22
N LYS A 49 -3.78 11.88 3.81
CA LYS A 49 -4.12 10.94 4.88
C LYS A 49 -3.92 9.48 4.41
N GLU A 50 -4.42 9.13 3.23
CA GLU A 50 -4.24 7.79 2.65
C GLU A 50 -2.76 7.45 2.42
N ALA A 51 -1.96 8.40 1.94
CA ALA A 51 -0.52 8.19 1.76
C ALA A 51 0.22 7.94 3.10
N VAL A 52 -0.18 8.62 4.18
CA VAL A 52 0.36 8.37 5.53
C VAL A 52 -0.07 6.98 6.03
N GLU A 53 -1.34 6.62 5.89
CA GLU A 53 -1.85 5.29 6.30
C GLU A 53 -1.15 4.15 5.54
N ASP A 54 -0.94 4.29 4.23
CA ASP A 54 -0.22 3.31 3.42
C ASP A 54 1.26 3.18 3.84
N ALA A 55 1.92 4.29 4.19
CA ALA A 55 3.29 4.27 4.70
C ALA A 55 3.38 3.58 6.07
N ILE A 56 2.42 3.83 6.98
CA ILE A 56 2.32 3.13 8.27
C ILE A 56 2.09 1.63 8.06
N LEU A 57 1.20 1.23 7.15
CA LEU A 57 0.95 -0.17 6.84
C LEU A 57 2.20 -0.86 6.26
N LYS A 58 2.94 -0.19 5.37
CA LYS A 58 4.22 -0.70 4.85
C LYS A 58 5.26 -0.83 5.95
N ALA A 59 5.34 0.15 6.86
CA ALA A 59 6.22 0.08 8.02
C ALA A 59 5.86 -1.12 8.93
N LYS A 60 4.56 -1.36 9.17
CA LYS A 60 4.06 -2.52 9.94
C LYS A 60 4.32 -3.88 9.25
N ASN A 61 4.24 -3.95 7.91
CA ASN A 61 4.36 -5.20 7.14
C ASN A 61 5.80 -5.59 6.75
N ASN A 62 6.74 -4.65 6.72
CA ASN A 62 8.16 -4.90 6.39
C ASN A 62 8.92 -5.56 7.55
N GLY A 63 8.34 -6.60 8.15
CA GLY A 63 8.78 -7.29 9.37
C GLY A 63 10.10 -8.07 9.24
N ASP A 64 11.19 -7.38 8.92
CA ASP A 64 12.56 -7.91 9.03
C ASP A 64 13.46 -7.03 9.93
N SER A 65 12.86 -6.14 10.70
CA SER A 65 13.48 -5.58 11.89
C SER A 65 12.41 -5.52 12.95
N GLU A 66 12.77 -6.02 14.12
CA GLU A 66 11.95 -5.99 15.31
C GLU A 66 11.08 -4.73 15.42
N MET A 67 9.84 -4.90 15.85
CA MET A 67 8.92 -3.88 16.33
C MET A 67 9.47 -3.23 17.65
N SER A 68 10.72 -2.75 17.66
CA SER A 68 11.58 -2.67 18.87
C SER A 68 12.02 -1.27 19.29
N SER A 69 11.76 -0.22 18.53
CA SER A 69 11.84 1.12 19.13
C SER A 69 10.45 1.57 19.58
N LEU A 70 10.23 1.61 20.90
CA LEU A 70 9.06 2.27 21.51
C LEU A 70 8.83 3.67 20.93
N GLU A 71 9.88 4.30 20.43
CA GLU A 71 9.87 5.60 19.76
C GLU A 71 9.13 5.61 18.43
N GLU A 72 9.25 4.58 17.59
CA GLU A 72 8.47 4.45 16.35
C GLU A 72 6.99 4.21 16.63
N ALA A 73 6.68 3.33 17.58
CA ALA A 73 5.30 3.08 18.01
C ALA A 73 4.64 4.36 18.55
N ARG A 74 5.35 5.11 19.41
CA ARG A 74 4.90 6.40 19.93
C ARG A 74 4.67 7.43 18.82
N GLN A 75 5.54 7.49 17.83
CA GLN A 75 5.36 8.42 16.70
C GLN A 75 4.14 8.04 15.85
N ILE A 76 3.92 6.76 15.58
CA ILE A 76 2.72 6.30 14.86
C ILE A 76 1.46 6.64 15.66
N GLU A 77 1.44 6.43 16.97
CA GLU A 77 0.30 6.78 17.82
C GLU A 77 0.01 8.29 17.82
N GLU A 78 1.05 9.12 17.91
CA GLU A 78 0.91 10.57 17.80
C GLU A 78 0.36 11.00 16.43
N LEU A 79 0.83 10.36 15.35
CA LEU A 79 0.33 10.60 13.99
C LEU A 79 -1.15 10.24 13.85
N GLU A 80 -1.55 9.08 14.35
CA GLU A 80 -2.94 8.62 14.35
C GLU A 80 -3.84 9.59 15.15
N TYR A 81 -3.37 10.04 16.31
CA TYR A 81 -4.06 11.04 17.13
C TYR A 81 -4.22 12.39 16.42
N GLN A 82 -3.19 12.87 15.72
CA GLN A 82 -3.26 14.11 14.95
C GLN A 82 -4.24 14.01 13.78
N ILE A 83 -4.20 12.90 13.04
CA ILE A 83 -5.17 12.61 11.97
C ILE A 83 -6.60 12.62 12.53
N GLU A 84 -6.82 11.98 13.68
CA GLU A 84 -8.14 11.95 14.31
C GLU A 84 -8.64 13.35 14.65
N LYS A 85 -7.81 14.20 15.26
CA LYS A 85 -8.15 15.60 15.54
C LYS A 85 -8.51 16.40 14.29
N GLN A 86 -7.73 16.23 13.22
CA GLN A 86 -7.97 16.90 11.94
C GLN A 86 -9.30 16.43 11.30
N MET A 87 -9.55 15.12 11.34
CA MET A 87 -10.81 14.51 10.91
C MET A 87 -12.00 15.01 11.72
N GLU A 88 -11.85 15.12 13.05
CA GLU A 88 -12.90 15.63 13.92
C GLU A 88 -13.23 17.09 13.60
N SER A 89 -12.22 17.91 13.33
CA SER A 89 -12.41 19.30 12.90
C SER A 89 -13.20 19.41 11.59
N ILE A 90 -12.87 18.58 10.60
CA ILE A 90 -13.63 18.51 9.34
C ILE A 90 -15.06 18.02 9.62
N GLY A 91 -15.22 16.99 10.46
CA GLY A 91 -16.51 16.45 10.84
C GLY A 91 -17.42 17.45 11.52
N ARG A 92 -16.87 18.31 12.39
CA ARG A 92 -17.61 19.42 13.01
C ARG A 92 -18.12 20.40 11.95
N GLU A 93 -17.35 20.66 10.90
CA GLU A 93 -17.78 21.52 9.80
C GLU A 93 -18.92 20.87 8.98
N TYR A 94 -18.81 19.57 8.68
CA TYR A 94 -19.93 18.81 8.11
C TYR A 94 -21.19 18.93 8.96
N SER A 95 -21.06 18.87 10.29
CA SER A 95 -22.20 19.03 11.19
C SER A 95 -22.77 20.45 11.17
N ARG A 96 -21.91 21.47 11.22
CA ARG A 96 -22.29 22.89 11.16
C ARG A 96 -23.11 23.22 9.92
N GLN A 97 -22.77 22.61 8.78
CA GLN A 97 -23.48 22.80 7.51
C GLN A 97 -24.66 21.82 7.30
N GLY A 98 -25.10 21.11 8.33
CA GLY A 98 -26.24 20.17 8.26
C GLY A 98 -25.96 18.88 7.47
N ARG A 99 -24.69 18.57 7.20
CA ARG A 99 -24.22 17.40 6.43
C ARG A 99 -23.69 16.26 7.30
N SER A 100 -24.08 16.20 8.58
CA SER A 100 -23.69 15.11 9.51
C SER A 100 -23.98 13.70 8.97
N PRO A 101 -25.12 13.43 8.30
CA PRO A 101 -25.37 12.12 7.70
C PRO A 101 -24.38 11.77 6.59
N ALA A 102 -23.96 12.76 5.79
CA ALA A 102 -22.96 12.56 4.76
C ALA A 102 -21.59 12.24 5.37
N TRP A 103 -21.21 12.92 6.45
CA TRP A 103 -19.98 12.61 7.19
C TRP A 103 -19.96 11.18 7.75
N SER A 104 -21.07 10.74 8.34
CA SER A 104 -21.20 9.35 8.82
C SER A 104 -21.05 8.34 7.69
N ARG A 105 -21.69 8.59 6.53
CA ARG A 105 -21.54 7.74 5.33
C ARG A 105 -20.10 7.70 4.81
N ILE A 106 -19.39 8.83 4.80
CA ILE A 106 -17.99 8.89 4.38
C ILE A 106 -17.12 7.99 5.27
N LYS A 107 -17.25 8.09 6.59
CA LYS A 107 -16.52 7.24 7.55
C LYS A 107 -16.88 5.75 7.41
N ALA A 108 -18.15 5.43 7.23
CA ALA A 108 -18.59 4.06 7.03
C ALA A 108 -18.05 3.46 5.72
N ASN A 109 -18.08 4.25 4.63
CA ASN A 109 -17.55 3.85 3.35
C ASN A 109 -16.02 3.69 3.38
N SER A 110 -15.29 4.57 4.06
CA SER A 110 -13.83 4.42 4.19
C SER A 110 -13.47 3.14 4.94
N ALA A 111 -14.16 2.83 6.04
CA ALA A 111 -13.95 1.59 6.78
C ALA A 111 -14.25 0.34 5.93
N ARG A 112 -15.32 0.39 5.13
CA ARG A 112 -15.65 -0.70 4.19
C ARG A 112 -14.59 -0.86 3.10
N ILE A 113 -14.15 0.24 2.48
CA ILE A 113 -13.11 0.23 1.43
C ILE A 113 -11.78 -0.28 1.98
N GLN A 114 -11.38 0.11 3.19
CA GLN A 114 -10.15 -0.40 3.83
C GLN A 114 -10.22 -1.92 4.02
N ARG A 115 -11.33 -2.45 4.57
CA ARG A 115 -11.54 -3.90 4.69
C ARG A 115 -11.52 -4.61 3.33
N GLU A 116 -12.15 -4.04 2.31
CA GLU A 116 -12.13 -4.59 0.96
C GLU A 116 -10.71 -4.59 0.35
N LYS A 117 -9.91 -3.54 0.60
CA LYS A 117 -8.50 -3.46 0.17
C LYS A 117 -7.64 -4.52 0.87
N GLU A 118 -7.81 -4.71 2.18
CA GLU A 118 -7.11 -5.75 2.94
C GLU A 118 -7.49 -7.15 2.45
N LEU A 119 -8.78 -7.42 2.22
CA LEU A 119 -9.24 -8.69 1.67
C LEU A 119 -8.72 -8.94 0.25
N LYS A 120 -8.68 -7.90 -0.60
CA LYS A 120 -8.09 -8.00 -1.94
C LYS A 120 -6.58 -8.21 -1.87
N ALA A 121 -5.87 -7.56 -0.94
CA ALA A 121 -4.44 -7.76 -0.75
C ALA A 121 -4.15 -9.20 -0.28
N LYS A 122 -4.93 -9.73 0.66
CA LYS A 122 -4.84 -11.14 1.11
C LYS A 122 -5.10 -12.12 -0.04
N ARG A 123 -6.20 -11.93 -0.78
CA ARG A 123 -6.52 -12.78 -1.95
C ARG A 123 -5.47 -12.70 -3.06
N LYS A 124 -4.85 -11.53 -3.25
CA LYS A 124 -3.77 -11.36 -4.23
C LYS A 124 -2.48 -12.05 -3.76
N ALA A 125 -2.18 -12.00 -2.47
CA ALA A 125 -1.06 -12.75 -1.89
C ALA A 125 -1.29 -14.28 -2.00
N GLU A 126 -2.51 -14.75 -1.75
CA GLU A 126 -2.89 -16.17 -1.93
C GLU A 126 -2.78 -16.60 -3.40
N ARG A 127 -3.33 -15.81 -4.33
CA ARG A 127 -3.22 -16.11 -5.78
C ARG A 127 -1.79 -16.07 -6.29
N ASN A 128 -0.96 -15.13 -5.83
CA ASN A 128 0.44 -15.09 -6.22
C ASN A 128 1.20 -16.34 -5.74
N ASN A 129 0.85 -16.91 -4.59
CA ASN A 129 1.44 -18.16 -4.11
C ASN A 129 0.99 -19.37 -4.95
N GLU A 130 -0.29 -19.43 -5.32
CA GLU A 130 -0.82 -20.47 -6.23
C GLU A 130 -0.23 -20.35 -7.65
N ASP A 131 -0.15 -19.14 -8.20
CA ASP A 131 0.42 -18.88 -9.52
C ASP A 131 1.92 -19.19 -9.55
N ASP A 132 2.68 -18.91 -8.47
CA ASP A 132 4.10 -19.28 -8.37
C ASP A 132 4.30 -20.81 -8.31
N GLU A 133 3.42 -21.56 -7.64
CA GLU A 133 3.45 -23.03 -7.66
C GLU A 133 3.10 -23.59 -9.05
N LEU A 134 2.10 -23.02 -9.71
CA LEU A 134 1.70 -23.43 -11.06
C LEU A 134 2.76 -23.07 -12.11
N ILE A 135 3.39 -21.88 -12.01
CA ILE A 135 4.48 -21.45 -12.90
C ILE A 135 5.73 -22.29 -12.66
N LYS A 136 6.08 -22.61 -11.41
CA LYS A 136 7.18 -23.54 -11.11
C LYS A 136 6.91 -24.93 -11.67
N GLY A 137 5.68 -25.43 -11.54
CA GLY A 137 5.25 -26.70 -12.15
C GLY A 137 5.37 -26.68 -13.68
N LEU A 138 4.90 -25.61 -14.33
CA LEU A 138 4.94 -25.46 -15.79
C LEU A 138 6.37 -25.31 -16.33
N VAL A 139 7.21 -24.53 -15.66
CA VAL A 139 8.64 -24.34 -16.01
C VAL A 139 9.40 -25.66 -15.86
N LEU A 140 9.15 -26.43 -14.80
CA LEU A 140 9.78 -27.73 -14.57
C LEU A 140 9.42 -28.74 -15.69
N VAL A 141 8.14 -28.77 -16.11
CA VAL A 141 7.68 -29.62 -17.21
C VAL A 141 8.31 -29.19 -18.55
N PHE A 142 8.41 -27.88 -18.80
CA PHE A 142 8.98 -27.37 -20.05
C PHE A 142 10.50 -27.64 -20.14
N VAL A 143 11.23 -27.46 -19.03
CA VAL A 143 12.68 -27.73 -18.96
C VAL A 143 12.96 -29.23 -19.11
N SER A 144 12.16 -30.11 -18.49
CA SER A 144 12.35 -31.56 -18.62
C SER A 144 12.06 -32.06 -20.04
N MET A 145 11.07 -31.49 -20.73
CA MET A 145 10.77 -31.81 -22.13
C MET A 145 11.89 -31.38 -23.09
N VAL A 146 12.42 -30.15 -22.93
CA VAL A 146 13.55 -29.67 -23.75
C VAL A 146 14.83 -30.47 -23.47
N GLY A 147 15.08 -30.83 -22.20
CA GLY A 147 16.20 -31.68 -21.82
C GLY A 147 16.15 -33.06 -22.47
N ALA A 148 14.98 -33.68 -22.52
CA ALA A 148 14.79 -34.98 -23.18
C ALA A 148 15.06 -34.92 -24.70
N VAL A 149 14.59 -33.87 -25.37
CA VAL A 149 14.81 -33.65 -26.80
C VAL A 149 16.30 -33.40 -27.10
N ALA A 150 16.98 -32.61 -26.27
CA ALA A 150 18.42 -32.36 -26.41
C ALA A 150 19.25 -33.64 -26.19
N LEU A 151 18.84 -34.51 -25.26
CA LEU A 151 19.49 -35.80 -25.02
C LEU A 151 19.35 -36.72 -26.24
N ILE A 152 18.15 -36.81 -26.82
CA ILE A 152 17.90 -37.61 -28.02
C ILE A 152 18.70 -37.05 -29.20
N ALA A 153 18.70 -35.73 -29.40
CA ALA A 153 19.47 -35.07 -30.44
C ALA A 153 20.99 -35.28 -30.26
N GLY A 154 21.49 -35.23 -29.01
CA GLY A 154 22.88 -35.53 -28.69
C GLY A 154 23.27 -36.98 -28.96
N ILE A 155 22.40 -37.94 -28.65
CA ILE A 155 22.61 -39.36 -28.96
C ILE A 155 22.62 -39.58 -30.48
N VAL A 156 21.69 -38.98 -31.22
CA VAL A 156 21.66 -39.05 -32.69
C VAL A 156 22.92 -38.41 -33.29
N PHE A 157 23.35 -37.26 -32.77
CA PHE A 157 24.58 -36.61 -33.21
C PHE A 157 25.83 -37.44 -32.91
N LEU A 158 25.89 -38.17 -31.78
CA LEU A 158 27.01 -39.08 -31.51
C LEU A 158 27.01 -40.32 -32.41
N ILE A 159 25.84 -40.85 -32.79
CA ILE A 159 25.74 -42.02 -33.68
C ILE A 159 26.06 -41.65 -35.13
N PHE A 160 25.59 -40.48 -35.61
CA PHE A 160 25.76 -40.07 -37.01
C PHE A 160 26.93 -39.11 -37.25
N GLY A 161 27.32 -38.30 -36.26
CA GLY A 161 28.43 -37.35 -36.34
C GLY A 161 29.80 -37.99 -36.04
N ALA A 162 29.86 -39.08 -35.28
CA ALA A 162 31.11 -39.84 -35.12
C ALA A 162 31.43 -40.75 -36.32
N GLY A 163 30.55 -40.82 -37.32
CA GLY A 163 30.74 -41.61 -38.55
C GLY A 163 31.30 -40.83 -39.74
N SER A 164 31.62 -39.53 -39.58
CA SER A 164 32.10 -38.67 -40.68
C SER A 164 33.61 -38.39 -40.69
N GLU A 165 34.41 -39.12 -39.91
CA GLU A 165 35.88 -39.16 -40.00
C GLU A 165 36.37 -40.62 -40.09
N ILE A 166 36.10 -41.29 -41.21
CA ILE A 166 36.98 -42.30 -41.87
C ILE A 166 36.77 -42.18 -43.37
#